data_AF-A0A078FWY6-F1
#
_entry.id   AF-A0A078FWY6-F1
#
_cell.length_a   1.000
_cell.length_b   1.000
_cell.length_c   1.000
_cell.angle_alpha   90.00
_cell.angle_beta   90.00
_cell.angle_gamma   90.00
#
_symmetry.space_group_name_H-M   'P 1'
#
loop_
_entity.id
_entity.type
_entity.pdbx_description
1 polymer ?
#
loop_
_entity_poly.entity_id
_entity_poly.type
_entity_poly.pdbx_seq_one_letter_code
_entity_poly.pdbx_strand_id
1 'polypeptide(L)'
;MEVEKALVLWNISSCPIPDGHDPLMVVQRIQAAVEKSGYVRRNGEISITAIGDKLTEVPGEDVMRRLSSIGIALKNADEYQMDLYNWADENPPPGTMMVIDGQEQLGWLAGTLSELEDKGFRILLAYPHRDLAATPFPCKQWDWAALFSDEQETTTATTTSLIGGSPWFCEVCFVAAPSLEDFTTHLKSVKHAYGEWDRHASKNNVDRTNPANLPFGRSNELDLLLNQDMLRRQMLTSGRGRRRGPLGPLRPQHTFNLTHSKAS
;
A
#
# COMPACT_ATOMS: atom_id res chain seq x y z
N MET A 1 -27.55 -13.45 -8.65
CA MET A 1 -26.45 -13.50 -7.68
C MET A 1 -25.31 -12.66 -8.22
N GLU A 2 -25.13 -11.49 -7.63
CA GLU A 2 -24.00 -10.60 -7.88
C GLU A 2 -22.69 -11.37 -7.65
N VAL A 3 -21.67 -11.03 -8.44
CA VAL A 3 -20.33 -11.61 -8.29
C VAL A 3 -19.67 -10.86 -7.14
N GLU A 4 -19.33 -11.58 -6.07
CA GLU A 4 -18.56 -11.00 -4.96
C GLU A 4 -17.16 -10.64 -5.46
N LYS A 5 -16.76 -9.39 -5.23
CA LYS A 5 -15.42 -8.90 -5.55
C LYS A 5 -14.47 -9.20 -4.41
N ALA A 6 -13.18 -9.34 -4.74
CA ALA A 6 -12.15 -9.52 -3.74
C ALA A 6 -10.98 -8.55 -3.89
N LEU A 7 -10.50 -8.05 -2.76
CA LEU A 7 -9.22 -7.37 -2.66
C LEU A 7 -8.19 -8.29 -2.02
N VAL A 8 -6.97 -8.30 -2.56
CA VAL A 8 -5.81 -8.91 -1.94
C VAL A 8 -4.71 -7.85 -1.82
N LEU A 9 -4.31 -7.57 -0.58
CA LEU A 9 -3.15 -6.74 -0.27
C LEU A 9 -2.03 -7.67 0.20
N TRP A 10 -0.98 -7.78 -0.59
CA TRP A 10 0.14 -8.67 -0.34
C TRP A 10 1.41 -7.88 -0.07
N ASN A 11 1.84 -7.82 1.19
CA ASN A 11 3.14 -7.29 1.54
C ASN A 11 4.24 -8.28 1.15
N ILE A 12 4.89 -8.03 0.01
CA ILE A 12 5.92 -8.90 -0.55
C ILE A 12 7.26 -8.74 0.18
N SER A 13 7.47 -7.65 0.92
CA SER A 13 8.64 -7.50 1.80
C SER A 13 8.56 -8.46 2.98
N SER A 14 7.38 -8.56 3.63
CA SER A 14 7.15 -9.45 4.78
C SER A 14 6.91 -10.91 4.40
N CYS A 15 6.24 -11.12 3.26
CA CYS A 15 5.85 -12.42 2.74
C CYS A 15 6.44 -12.62 1.34
N PRO A 16 7.77 -12.76 1.20
CA PRO A 16 8.41 -12.86 -0.10
C PRO A 16 8.04 -14.16 -0.81
N ILE A 17 8.25 -14.17 -2.12
CA ILE A 17 8.18 -15.38 -2.95
C ILE A 17 9.29 -16.33 -2.47
N PRO A 18 8.97 -17.59 -2.11
CA PRO A 18 10.00 -18.55 -1.69
C PRO A 18 11.02 -18.82 -2.80
N ASP A 19 12.26 -19.12 -2.42
CA ASP A 19 13.33 -19.39 -3.38
C ASP A 19 12.94 -20.49 -4.38
N GLY A 20 13.28 -20.26 -5.65
CA GLY A 20 12.99 -21.19 -6.75
C GLY A 20 11.53 -21.27 -7.18
N HIS A 21 10.61 -20.50 -6.58
CA HIS A 21 9.21 -20.48 -6.96
C HIS A 21 8.90 -19.43 -8.03
N ASP A 22 8.08 -19.80 -9.01
CA ASP A 22 7.63 -18.88 -10.05
C ASP A 22 6.57 -17.89 -9.51
N PRO A 23 6.71 -16.57 -9.73
CA PRO A 23 5.73 -15.59 -9.23
C PRO A 23 4.30 -15.85 -9.70
N LEU A 24 4.11 -16.38 -10.91
CA LEU A 24 2.79 -16.75 -11.42
C LEU A 24 2.14 -17.84 -10.56
N MET A 25 2.90 -18.85 -10.13
CA MET A 25 2.39 -19.93 -9.29
C MET A 25 1.95 -19.41 -7.92
N VAL A 26 2.70 -18.47 -7.33
CA VAL A 26 2.31 -17.82 -6.06
C VAL A 26 0.99 -17.07 -6.21
N VAL A 27 0.87 -16.26 -7.26
CA VAL A 27 -0.37 -15.53 -7.57
C VAL A 27 -1.56 -16.46 -7.78
N GLN A 28 -1.39 -17.55 -8.52
CA GLN A 28 -2.44 -18.55 -8.73
C GLN A 28 -2.87 -19.21 -7.43
N ARG A 29 -1.93 -19.48 -6.50
CA ARG A 29 -2.25 -20.03 -5.18
C ARG A 29 -3.02 -19.04 -4.31
N ILE A 30 -2.64 -17.77 -4.34
CA ILE A 30 -3.39 -16.69 -3.67
C ILE A 30 -4.82 -16.62 -4.21
N GLN A 31 -4.99 -16.60 -5.54
CA GLN A 31 -6.31 -16.59 -6.18
C GLN A 31 -7.14 -17.81 -5.78
N ALA A 32 -6.56 -19.01 -5.84
CA ALA A 32 -7.24 -20.24 -5.46
C ALA A 32 -7.67 -20.23 -3.98
N ALA A 33 -6.86 -19.66 -3.07
CA ALA A 33 -7.22 -19.52 -1.66
C ALA A 33 -8.44 -18.60 -1.47
N VAL A 34 -8.50 -17.49 -2.21
CA VAL A 34 -9.65 -16.58 -2.21
C VAL A 34 -10.90 -17.28 -2.76
N GLU A 35 -10.80 -17.98 -3.88
CA GLU A 35 -11.92 -18.73 -4.49
C GLU A 35 -12.43 -19.86 -3.58
N LYS A 36 -11.51 -20.62 -2.96
CA LYS A 36 -11.82 -21.72 -2.02
C LYS A 36 -12.50 -21.24 -0.73
N SER A 37 -12.48 -19.93 -0.45
CA SER A 37 -13.27 -19.37 0.64
C SER A 37 -14.78 -19.59 0.46
N GLY A 38 -15.24 -19.87 -0.78
CA GLY A 38 -16.59 -20.33 -1.12
C GLY A 38 -17.57 -19.25 -1.59
N TYR A 39 -17.12 -17.99 -1.64
CA TYR A 39 -17.98 -16.82 -1.88
C TYR A 39 -17.63 -16.09 -3.19
N VAL A 40 -16.33 -15.96 -3.47
CA VAL A 40 -15.84 -15.48 -4.76
C VAL A 40 -15.98 -16.61 -5.77
N ARG A 41 -16.71 -16.37 -6.86
CA ARG A 41 -16.85 -17.35 -7.94
C ARG A 41 -15.48 -17.65 -8.55
N ARG A 42 -15.32 -18.86 -9.09
CA ARG A 42 -14.18 -19.19 -9.95
C ARG A 42 -14.09 -18.17 -11.09
N ASN A 43 -12.92 -17.57 -11.28
CA ASN A 43 -12.69 -16.43 -12.20
C ASN A 43 -13.46 -15.15 -11.82
N GLY A 44 -13.71 -14.92 -10.52
CA GLY A 44 -14.30 -13.69 -10.00
C GLY A 44 -13.37 -12.47 -10.16
N GLU A 45 -13.89 -11.28 -9.90
CA GLU A 45 -13.10 -10.05 -9.93
C GLU A 45 -12.22 -9.98 -8.67
N ILE A 46 -10.98 -10.48 -8.80
CA ILE A 46 -9.96 -10.47 -7.75
C ILE A 46 -8.90 -9.42 -8.11
N SER A 47 -8.79 -8.41 -7.25
CA SER A 47 -7.80 -7.34 -7.32
C SER A 47 -6.61 -7.70 -6.44
N ILE A 48 -5.41 -7.86 -7.01
CA ILE A 48 -4.20 -8.18 -6.23
C ILE A 48 -3.18 -7.06 -6.38
N THR A 49 -2.74 -6.53 -5.25
CA THR A 49 -1.67 -5.53 -5.16
C THR A 49 -0.54 -6.06 -4.29
N ALA A 50 0.66 -6.17 -4.87
CA ALA A 50 1.89 -6.41 -4.14
C ALA A 50 2.42 -5.07 -3.60
N ILE A 51 2.67 -5.03 -2.30
CA ILE A 51 3.07 -3.86 -1.53
C ILE A 51 4.46 -4.10 -0.96
N GLY A 52 5.32 -3.10 -1.01
CA GLY A 52 6.60 -3.14 -0.30
C GLY A 52 7.16 -1.74 -0.13
N ASP A 53 7.92 -1.53 0.92
CA ASP A 53 8.66 -0.30 1.20
C ASP A 53 9.97 -0.23 0.39
N LYS A 54 10.52 -1.39 -0.01
CA LYS A 54 11.80 -1.52 -0.71
C LYS A 54 11.74 -2.46 -1.91
N LEU A 55 10.76 -2.25 -2.79
CA LEU A 55 10.48 -3.16 -3.92
C LEU A 55 11.69 -3.46 -4.82
N THR A 56 12.62 -2.51 -4.98
CA THR A 56 13.84 -2.69 -5.79
C THR A 56 14.92 -3.54 -5.13
N GLU A 57 14.89 -3.68 -3.80
CA GLU A 57 15.77 -4.57 -3.03
C GLU A 57 15.08 -5.92 -2.78
N VAL A 58 13.84 -5.88 -2.30
CA VAL A 58 13.00 -7.04 -2.00
C VAL A 58 11.60 -6.79 -2.56
N PRO A 59 11.15 -7.57 -3.56
CA PRO A 59 11.75 -8.79 -4.10
C PRO A 59 12.80 -8.55 -5.20
N GLY A 60 13.03 -7.30 -5.62
CA GLY A 60 13.94 -6.96 -6.71
C GLY A 60 13.25 -6.82 -8.07
N GLU A 61 13.94 -6.18 -9.01
CA GLU A 61 13.37 -5.74 -10.30
C GLU A 61 12.88 -6.88 -11.20
N ASP A 62 13.56 -8.02 -11.22
CA ASP A 62 13.15 -9.15 -12.05
C ASP A 62 11.83 -9.74 -11.59
N VAL A 63 11.61 -9.81 -10.27
CA VAL A 63 10.34 -10.24 -9.68
C VAL A 63 9.26 -9.19 -9.92
N MET A 64 9.56 -7.89 -9.73
CA MET A 64 8.63 -6.81 -10.07
C MET A 64 8.18 -6.90 -11.54
N ARG A 65 9.12 -7.12 -12.46
CA ARG A 65 8.83 -7.30 -13.89
C ARG A 65 7.94 -8.49 -14.14
N ARG A 66 8.21 -9.63 -13.49
CA ARG A 66 7.40 -10.82 -13.66
C ARG A 66 5.98 -10.61 -13.12
N LEU A 67 5.82 -10.05 -11.91
CA LEU A 67 4.52 -9.75 -11.30
C LEU A 67 3.70 -8.77 -12.16
N SER A 68 4.34 -7.70 -12.62
CA SER A 68 3.68 -6.72 -13.47
C SER A 68 3.24 -7.32 -14.82
N SER A 69 4.06 -8.20 -15.43
CA SER A 69 3.71 -8.87 -16.69
C SER A 69 2.49 -9.80 -16.60
N ILE A 70 2.19 -10.32 -15.40
CA ILE A 70 1.03 -11.17 -15.13
C ILE A 70 -0.15 -10.37 -14.53
N GLY A 71 -0.08 -9.03 -14.55
CA GLY A 71 -1.19 -8.16 -14.18
C GLY A 71 -1.29 -7.79 -12.69
N ILE A 72 -0.23 -8.01 -11.90
CA ILE A 72 -0.22 -7.63 -10.47
C ILE A 72 0.22 -6.19 -10.32
N ALA A 73 -0.57 -5.41 -9.56
CA ALA A 73 -0.23 -4.05 -9.22
C ALA A 73 0.92 -4.01 -8.22
N LEU A 74 1.81 -3.04 -8.36
CA LEU A 74 2.94 -2.79 -7.47
C LEU A 74 2.75 -1.45 -6.77
N LYS A 75 2.75 -1.46 -5.44
CA LYS A 75 2.62 -0.27 -4.61
C LYS A 75 3.83 -0.12 -3.69
N ASN A 76 4.53 1.01 -3.79
CA ASN A 76 5.59 1.35 -2.84
C ASN A 76 5.01 2.04 -1.60
N ALA A 77 4.85 1.31 -0.51
CA ALA A 77 4.26 1.81 0.72
C ALA A 77 4.65 0.96 1.95
N ASP A 78 4.60 1.58 3.12
CA ASP A 78 4.77 0.96 4.44
C ASP A 78 3.46 0.86 5.23
N GLU A 79 2.40 1.52 4.75
CA GLU A 79 1.06 1.53 5.33
C GLU A 79 0.04 1.34 4.21
N TYR A 80 -1.00 0.54 4.46
CA TYR A 80 -2.05 0.29 3.47
C TYR A 80 -3.45 0.17 4.10
N GLN A 81 -3.60 0.62 5.34
CA GLN A 81 -4.88 0.66 6.05
C GLN A 81 -5.93 1.48 5.27
N MET A 82 -5.50 2.60 4.68
CA MET A 82 -6.39 3.44 3.88
C MET A 82 -6.83 2.77 2.58
N ASP A 83 -6.04 1.87 1.99
CA ASP A 83 -6.47 1.13 0.79
C ASP A 83 -7.64 0.19 1.10
N LEU A 84 -7.66 -0.42 2.29
CA LEU A 84 -8.78 -1.24 2.75
C LEU A 84 -10.08 -0.43 2.83
N TYR A 85 -10.03 0.76 3.42
CA TYR A 85 -11.20 1.64 3.53
C TYR A 85 -11.63 2.18 2.16
N ASN A 86 -10.69 2.65 1.34
CA ASN A 86 -11.00 3.16 0.00
C ASN A 86 -11.68 2.07 -0.85
N TRP A 87 -11.20 0.83 -0.78
CA TRP A 87 -11.84 -0.27 -1.48
C TRP A 87 -13.23 -0.60 -0.93
N ALA A 88 -13.41 -0.55 0.40
CA ALA A 88 -14.70 -0.77 1.04
C ALA A 88 -15.74 0.28 0.63
N ASP A 89 -15.33 1.55 0.46
CA ASP A 89 -16.20 2.63 0.01
C ASP A 89 -16.65 2.45 -1.45
N GLU A 90 -15.78 1.90 -2.30
CA GLU A 90 -16.07 1.63 -3.71
C GLU A 90 -16.83 0.30 -3.94
N ASN A 91 -16.71 -0.65 -3.01
CA ASN A 91 -17.23 -2.00 -3.14
C ASN A 91 -18.03 -2.37 -1.88
N PRO A 92 -19.32 -1.99 -1.79
CA PRO A 92 -20.13 -2.31 -0.62
C PRO A 92 -20.31 -3.83 -0.46
N PRO A 93 -20.56 -4.32 0.77
CA PRO A 93 -20.78 -5.75 1.03
C PRO A 93 -21.94 -6.34 0.21
N PRO A 94 -21.85 -7.64 -0.19
CA PRO A 94 -20.81 -8.59 0.17
C PRO A 94 -19.50 -8.40 -0.62
N GLY A 95 -18.37 -8.50 0.08
CA GLY A 95 -17.02 -8.38 -0.47
C GLY A 95 -15.99 -9.12 0.39
N THR A 96 -14.97 -9.67 -0.24
CA THR A 96 -13.87 -10.39 0.44
C THR A 96 -12.59 -9.55 0.42
N MET A 97 -11.89 -9.46 1.54
CA MET A 97 -10.56 -8.86 1.61
C MET A 97 -9.57 -9.87 2.18
N MET A 98 -8.46 -10.10 1.49
CA MET A 98 -7.35 -10.91 1.95
C MET A 98 -6.14 -10.03 2.24
N VAL A 99 -5.59 -10.13 3.44
CA VAL A 99 -4.34 -9.45 3.81
C VAL A 99 -3.25 -10.48 4.05
N ILE A 100 -2.14 -10.32 3.34
CA ILE A 100 -0.97 -11.17 3.42
C ILE A 100 0.20 -10.32 3.93
N ASP A 101 0.56 -10.46 5.21
CA ASP A 101 1.65 -9.69 5.82
C ASP A 101 2.24 -10.42 7.04
N GLY A 102 3.29 -9.89 7.64
CA GLY A 102 3.84 -10.35 8.90
C GLY A 102 2.87 -10.15 10.08
N GLN A 103 3.00 -10.99 11.09
CA GLN A 103 2.12 -11.00 12.26
C GLN A 103 2.06 -9.66 13.01
N GLU A 104 3.18 -8.93 13.09
CA GLU A 104 3.22 -7.61 13.74
C GLU A 104 2.30 -6.61 13.04
N GLN A 105 2.40 -6.52 11.71
CA GLN A 105 1.57 -5.62 10.91
C GLN A 105 0.09 -6.01 10.96
N LEU A 106 -0.22 -7.30 10.94
CA LEU A 106 -1.59 -7.79 11.17
C LEU A 106 -2.10 -7.43 12.57
N GLY A 107 -1.21 -7.45 13.57
CA GLY A 107 -1.46 -6.93 14.93
C GLY A 107 -1.93 -5.47 14.91
N TRP A 108 -1.21 -4.61 14.21
CA TRP A 108 -1.55 -3.19 14.07
C TRP A 108 -2.86 -2.96 13.32
N LEU A 109 -3.16 -3.79 12.31
CA LEU A 109 -4.40 -3.70 11.51
C LEU A 109 -5.63 -4.33 12.18
N ALA A 110 -5.48 -5.03 13.31
CA ALA A 110 -6.54 -5.79 13.96
C ALA A 110 -7.85 -5.00 14.14
N GLY A 111 -7.75 -3.75 14.61
CA GLY A 111 -8.92 -2.88 14.81
C GLY A 111 -9.63 -2.54 13.50
N THR A 112 -8.88 -2.21 12.45
CA THR A 112 -9.41 -1.95 11.11
C THR A 112 -10.10 -3.18 10.53
N LEU A 113 -9.48 -4.35 10.65
CA LEU A 113 -10.02 -5.59 10.12
C LEU A 113 -11.32 -5.98 10.84
N SER A 114 -11.37 -5.85 12.17
CA SER A 114 -12.58 -6.08 12.95
C SER A 114 -13.71 -5.13 12.55
N GLU A 115 -13.42 -3.84 12.33
CA GLU A 115 -14.41 -2.87 11.88
C GLU A 115 -14.98 -3.23 10.49
N LEU A 116 -14.15 -3.75 9.60
CA LEU A 116 -14.57 -4.19 8.27
C LEU A 116 -15.40 -5.48 8.33
N GLU A 117 -15.05 -6.43 9.23
CA GLU A 117 -15.89 -7.60 9.51
C GLU A 117 -17.28 -7.19 10.04
N ASP A 118 -17.34 -6.25 10.97
CA ASP A 118 -18.59 -5.72 11.53
C ASP A 118 -19.46 -5.03 10.45
N LYS A 119 -18.82 -4.44 9.44
CA LYS A 119 -19.50 -3.87 8.26
C LYS A 119 -20.01 -4.94 7.28
N GLY A 120 -19.71 -6.22 7.49
CA GLY A 120 -20.17 -7.33 6.67
C GLY A 120 -19.19 -7.76 5.57
N PHE A 121 -17.95 -7.28 5.60
CA PHE A 121 -16.89 -7.82 4.75
C PHE A 121 -16.37 -9.15 5.30
N ARG A 122 -15.92 -10.01 4.39
CA ARG A 122 -15.23 -11.24 4.74
C ARG A 122 -13.73 -10.99 4.77
N ILE A 123 -13.09 -11.16 5.91
CA ILE A 123 -11.65 -10.99 6.05
C ILE A 123 -10.92 -12.35 6.04
N LEU A 124 -9.88 -12.44 5.23
CA LEU A 124 -8.96 -13.57 5.11
C LEU A 124 -7.54 -13.11 5.46
N LEU A 125 -6.81 -13.88 6.25
CA LEU A 125 -5.45 -13.54 6.66
C LEU A 125 -4.49 -14.67 6.29
N ALA A 126 -3.31 -14.31 5.77
CA ALA A 126 -2.18 -15.21 5.63
C ALA A 126 -0.89 -14.53 6.09
N TYR A 127 -0.01 -15.29 6.74
CA TYR A 127 1.26 -14.78 7.27
C TYR A 127 2.28 -15.90 7.42
N PRO A 128 3.60 -15.61 7.42
CA PRO A 128 4.64 -16.61 7.56
C PRO A 128 4.58 -17.23 8.96
N HIS A 129 4.50 -18.54 9.06
CA HIS A 129 4.42 -19.22 10.35
C HIS A 129 5.74 -19.03 11.13
N ARG A 130 5.71 -18.29 12.24
CA ARG A 130 6.68 -18.41 13.33
C ARG A 130 5.91 -18.53 14.64
N ASP A 131 6.02 -19.70 15.24
CA ASP A 131 5.64 -20.11 16.59
C ASP A 131 4.17 -19.88 17.04
N LEU A 132 3.49 -21.01 17.25
CA LEU A 132 2.12 -21.20 17.77
C LEU A 132 1.88 -20.71 19.22
N ALA A 133 2.69 -19.80 19.76
CA ALA A 133 2.63 -19.44 21.17
C ALA A 133 1.85 -18.15 21.49
N ALA A 134 1.50 -17.31 20.51
CA ALA A 134 0.76 -16.08 20.78
C ALA A 134 0.02 -15.54 19.55
N THR A 135 -1.24 -15.92 19.33
CA THR A 135 -2.12 -15.17 18.43
C THR A 135 -3.53 -15.02 19.01
N PRO A 136 -4.04 -13.79 19.22
CA PRO A 136 -5.35 -13.53 19.82
C PRO A 136 -6.53 -13.45 18.82
N PHE A 137 -6.38 -13.95 17.58
CA PHE A 137 -7.33 -13.67 16.50
C PHE A 137 -8.40 -14.77 16.28
N PRO A 138 -9.70 -14.42 16.18
CA PRO A 138 -10.79 -15.35 15.88
C PRO A 138 -11.14 -15.51 14.37
N CYS A 139 -10.34 -14.98 13.44
CA CYS A 139 -10.61 -15.08 11.99
C CYS A 139 -10.11 -16.41 11.37
N LYS A 140 -10.60 -16.76 10.16
CA LYS A 140 -10.15 -17.98 9.44
C LYS A 140 -8.69 -17.82 9.00
N GLN A 141 -7.78 -18.47 9.74
CA GLN A 141 -6.33 -18.40 9.53
C GLN A 141 -5.88 -19.36 8.43
N TRP A 142 -4.98 -18.89 7.56
CA TRP A 142 -4.26 -19.73 6.60
C TRP A 142 -2.76 -19.58 6.82
N ASP A 143 -2.06 -20.69 6.95
CA ASP A 143 -0.60 -20.71 7.03
C ASP A 143 -0.03 -20.41 5.63
N TRP A 144 0.83 -19.40 5.55
CA TRP A 144 1.52 -19.03 4.32
C TRP A 144 2.30 -20.22 3.75
N ALA A 145 3.00 -21.01 4.57
CA ALA A 145 3.74 -22.19 4.11
C ALA A 145 2.79 -23.30 3.62
N ALA A 146 1.63 -23.45 4.25
CA ALA A 146 0.63 -24.44 3.84
C ALA A 146 -0.05 -24.11 2.50
N LEU A 147 -0.04 -22.84 2.05
CA LEU A 147 -0.43 -22.49 0.67
C LEU A 147 0.47 -23.19 -0.37
N PHE A 148 1.66 -23.65 0.02
CA PHE A 148 2.63 -24.26 -0.88
C PHE A 148 2.64 -25.80 -0.89
N SER A 149 1.88 -26.45 0.02
CA SER A 149 2.00 -27.90 0.27
C SER A 149 1.06 -28.80 -0.55
N ASP A 150 0.07 -28.25 -1.27
CA ASP A 150 -0.83 -29.05 -2.12
C ASP A 150 -0.50 -28.87 -3.61
N GLU A 151 -0.36 -30.01 -4.31
CA GLU A 151 -0.38 -30.10 -5.77
C GLU A 151 -1.83 -29.83 -6.25
N GLN A 152 -2.06 -28.71 -6.93
CA GLN A 152 -3.38 -28.42 -7.48
C GLN A 152 -3.30 -27.68 -8.82
N GLU A 153 -4.25 -28.01 -9.69
CA GLU A 153 -4.28 -27.67 -11.11
C GLU A 153 -4.30 -26.17 -11.39
N THR A 154 -3.49 -25.77 -12.37
CA THR A 154 -3.25 -24.41 -12.83
C THR A 154 -4.49 -23.81 -13.50
N THR A 155 -5.00 -22.71 -12.98
CA THR A 155 -6.06 -21.90 -13.61
C THR A 155 -5.50 -20.61 -14.22
N THR A 156 -6.10 -20.22 -15.35
CA THR A 156 -5.81 -19.00 -16.09
C THR A 156 -6.24 -17.75 -15.31
N ALA A 157 -5.29 -16.83 -15.13
CA ALA A 157 -5.46 -15.57 -14.42
C ALA A 157 -6.32 -14.58 -15.22
N THR A 158 -7.35 -14.04 -14.59
CA THR A 158 -8.01 -12.80 -15.03
C THR A 158 -7.92 -11.83 -13.86
N THR A 159 -7.13 -10.77 -14.01
CA THR A 159 -6.89 -9.78 -12.94
C THR A 159 -7.17 -8.42 -13.53
N THR A 160 -8.23 -7.75 -13.08
CA THR A 160 -8.37 -6.28 -13.23
C THR A 160 -9.52 -5.76 -12.37
N SER A 161 -9.15 -5.10 -11.28
CA SER A 161 -9.72 -3.81 -10.86
C SER A 161 -8.74 -3.19 -9.85
N LEU A 162 -8.21 -2.01 -10.14
CA LEU A 162 -7.09 -1.43 -9.39
C LEU A 162 -7.62 -0.47 -8.33
N ILE A 163 -7.11 -0.55 -7.09
CA ILE A 163 -7.27 0.56 -6.14
C ILE A 163 -6.41 1.72 -6.65
N GLY A 164 -7.03 2.87 -6.97
CA GLY A 164 -6.28 4.10 -7.28
C GLY A 164 -5.84 4.29 -8.74
N GLY A 165 -6.35 3.50 -9.69
CA GLY A 165 -6.31 3.81 -11.13
C GLY A 165 -4.99 3.57 -11.87
N SER A 166 -3.85 3.36 -11.19
CA SER A 166 -2.59 2.94 -11.81
C SER A 166 -2.04 1.65 -11.17
N PRO A 167 -1.53 0.69 -11.97
CA PRO A 167 -0.91 -0.52 -11.45
C PRO A 167 0.48 -0.27 -10.84
N TRP A 168 1.05 0.93 -10.99
CA TRP A 168 2.34 1.29 -10.38
C TRP A 168 2.20 2.60 -9.61
N PHE A 169 2.24 2.51 -8.28
CA PHE A 169 2.02 3.66 -7.42
C PHE A 169 3.06 3.75 -6.31
N CYS A 170 3.60 4.94 -6.08
CA CYS A 170 4.47 5.22 -4.95
C CYS A 170 3.74 6.12 -3.95
N GLU A 171 3.47 5.60 -2.75
CA GLU A 171 2.85 6.37 -1.68
C GLU A 171 3.79 7.39 -1.07
N VAL A 172 5.08 7.05 -0.94
CA VAL A 172 6.11 7.97 -0.41
C VAL A 172 6.11 9.31 -1.15
N CYS A 173 5.92 9.28 -2.47
CA CYS A 173 5.96 10.46 -3.33
C CYS A 173 4.59 10.87 -3.89
N PHE A 174 3.53 10.10 -3.62
CA PHE A 174 2.21 10.23 -4.25
C PHE A 174 2.28 10.29 -5.79
N VAL A 175 3.01 9.34 -6.40
CA VAL A 175 3.23 9.28 -7.85
C VAL A 175 2.61 8.01 -8.42
N ALA A 176 1.71 8.16 -9.39
CA ALA A 176 1.31 7.09 -10.29
C ALA A 176 2.26 7.07 -11.50
N ALA A 177 3.02 5.98 -11.66
CA ALA A 177 3.92 5.84 -12.79
C ALA A 177 3.16 5.29 -14.02
N PRO A 178 3.48 5.77 -15.24
CA PRO A 178 2.80 5.31 -16.46
C PRO A 178 3.34 3.98 -16.99
N SER A 179 4.52 3.56 -16.56
CA SER A 179 5.12 2.27 -16.90
C SER A 179 5.90 1.69 -15.72
N LEU A 180 6.20 0.39 -15.77
CA LEU A 180 7.09 -0.26 -14.82
C LEU A 180 8.50 0.36 -14.85
N GLU A 181 9.02 0.73 -16.01
CA GLU A 181 10.35 1.32 -16.14
C GLU A 181 10.42 2.70 -15.46
N ASP A 182 9.39 3.52 -15.66
CA ASP A 182 9.27 4.80 -14.97
C ASP A 182 9.13 4.62 -13.46
N PHE A 183 8.38 3.58 -13.05
CA PHE A 183 8.22 3.25 -11.63
C PHE A 183 9.55 2.83 -11.00
N THR A 184 10.26 1.89 -11.60
CA THR A 184 11.57 1.43 -11.11
C THR A 184 12.60 2.56 -11.12
N THR A 185 12.62 3.38 -12.17
CA THR A 185 13.49 4.57 -12.25
C THR A 185 13.14 5.57 -11.16
N HIS A 186 11.86 5.76 -10.88
CA HIS A 186 11.38 6.60 -9.78
C HIS A 186 11.86 6.08 -8.43
N LEU A 187 11.69 4.79 -8.12
CA LEU A 187 12.09 4.21 -6.83
C LEU A 187 13.60 4.33 -6.58
N LYS A 188 14.42 4.31 -7.64
CA LYS A 188 15.88 4.51 -7.54
C LYS A 188 16.30 5.99 -7.49
N SER A 189 15.37 6.93 -7.66
CA SER A 189 15.70 8.34 -7.78
C SER A 189 16.10 8.95 -6.43
N VAL A 190 16.96 9.97 -6.48
CA VAL A 190 17.36 10.74 -5.29
C VAL A 190 16.15 11.43 -4.64
N LYS A 191 15.16 11.84 -5.44
CA LYS A 191 13.90 12.41 -4.95
C LYS A 191 13.11 11.40 -4.10
N HIS A 192 13.08 10.14 -4.52
CA HIS A 192 12.44 9.07 -3.75
C HIS A 192 13.17 8.84 -2.43
N ALA A 193 14.50 8.70 -2.46
CA ALA A 193 15.32 8.55 -1.26
C ALA A 193 15.17 9.72 -0.26
N TYR A 194 15.03 10.95 -0.77
CA TYR A 194 14.68 12.11 0.05
C TYR A 194 13.29 11.95 0.68
N GLY A 195 12.29 11.52 -0.09
CA GLY A 195 10.92 11.31 0.38
C GLY A 195 10.83 10.25 1.49
N GLU A 196 11.57 9.15 1.36
CA GLU A 196 11.66 8.11 2.40
C GLU A 196 12.23 8.71 3.70
N TRP A 197 13.31 9.48 3.59
CA TRP A 197 13.90 10.15 4.74
C TRP A 197 12.95 11.18 5.36
N ASP A 198 12.27 12.01 4.57
CA ASP A 198 11.35 13.02 5.11
C ASP A 198 10.15 12.36 5.81
N ARG A 199 9.63 11.25 5.29
CA ARG A 199 8.59 10.44 5.95
C ARG A 199 9.11 9.88 7.28
N HIS A 200 10.29 9.28 7.30
CA HIS A 200 10.94 8.80 8.53
C HIS A 200 11.14 9.93 9.55
N ALA A 201 11.71 11.07 9.12
CA ALA A 201 11.96 12.23 9.96
C ALA A 201 10.66 12.79 10.54
N SER A 202 9.59 12.82 9.76
CA SER A 202 8.27 13.25 10.23
C SER A 202 7.69 12.29 11.26
N LYS A 203 7.74 10.97 11.00
CA LYS A 203 7.23 9.95 11.94
C LYS A 203 7.97 9.97 13.28
N ASN A 204 9.28 10.23 13.25
CA ASN A 204 10.13 10.23 14.44
C ASN A 204 10.35 11.62 15.06
N ASN A 205 9.59 12.64 14.63
CA ASN A 205 9.70 14.01 15.14
C ASN A 205 11.13 14.59 15.08
N VAL A 206 11.89 14.23 14.04
CA VAL A 206 13.25 14.72 13.84
C VAL A 206 13.20 16.23 13.50
N ASP A 207 14.05 17.01 14.18
CA ASP A 207 14.23 18.42 13.84
C ASP A 207 15.02 18.55 12.53
N ARG A 208 14.27 18.73 11.45
CA ARG A 208 14.75 18.92 10.07
C ARG A 208 15.34 20.32 9.81
N THR A 209 15.37 21.20 10.81
CA THR A 209 16.01 22.52 10.69
C THR A 209 17.45 22.52 11.20
N ASN A 210 17.88 21.46 11.88
CA ASN A 210 19.22 21.30 12.39
C ASN A 210 20.06 20.42 11.44
N PRO A 211 21.12 20.94 10.80
CA PRO A 211 21.93 20.19 9.84
C PRO A 211 22.57 18.91 10.44
N ALA A 212 22.78 18.85 11.76
CA ALA A 212 23.33 17.65 12.40
C ALA A 212 22.37 16.44 12.38
N ASN A 213 21.08 16.67 12.13
CA ASN A 213 20.06 15.63 12.05
C ASN A 213 19.79 15.14 10.61
N LEU A 214 20.46 15.74 9.62
CA LEU A 214 20.26 15.43 8.21
C LEU A 214 21.24 14.33 7.76
N PRO A 215 20.83 13.41 6.88
CA PRO A 215 21.64 12.27 6.45
C PRO A 215 22.58 12.69 5.32
N PHE A 216 23.40 13.72 5.57
CA PHE A 216 24.36 14.23 4.59
C PHE A 216 25.45 13.22 4.25
N GLY A 217 26.06 13.36 3.07
CA GLY A 217 27.21 12.56 2.64
C GLY A 217 26.82 11.27 1.90
N ARG A 218 25.53 11.04 1.64
CA ARG A 218 25.05 9.91 0.81
C ARG A 218 25.22 10.19 -0.69
N SER A 219 24.94 11.41 -1.14
CA SER A 219 25.23 11.89 -2.50
C SER A 219 25.12 13.41 -2.57
N ASN A 220 25.86 14.04 -3.49
CA ASN A 220 25.81 15.49 -3.69
C ASN A 220 24.40 16.00 -4.02
N GLU A 221 23.64 15.23 -4.80
CA GLU A 221 22.27 15.58 -5.18
C GLU A 221 21.30 15.50 -4.00
N LEU A 222 21.43 14.46 -3.15
CA LEU A 222 20.60 14.34 -1.96
C LEU A 222 20.92 15.46 -0.97
N ASP A 223 22.20 15.73 -0.77
CA ASP A 223 22.68 16.81 0.10
C ASP A 223 22.15 18.17 -0.34
N LEU A 224 22.03 18.41 -1.66
CA LEU A 224 21.42 19.62 -2.20
C LEU A 224 19.92 19.71 -1.86
N LEU A 225 19.14 18.64 -2.05
CA LEU A 225 17.72 18.61 -1.71
C LEU A 225 17.47 18.83 -0.22
N LEU A 226 18.24 18.12 0.62
CA LEU A 226 18.18 18.24 2.08
C LEU A 226 18.48 19.67 2.54
N ASN A 227 19.52 20.30 1.99
CA ASN A 227 19.84 21.69 2.31
C ASN A 227 18.75 22.66 1.89
N GLN A 228 18.21 22.52 0.67
CA GLN A 228 17.14 23.38 0.18
C GLN A 228 15.88 23.29 1.06
N ASP A 229 15.49 22.08 1.46
CA ASP A 229 14.33 21.86 2.32
C ASP A 229 14.57 22.38 3.75
N MET A 230 15.75 22.13 4.33
CA MET A 230 16.14 22.66 5.64
C MET A 230 16.02 24.18 5.68
N LEU A 231 16.63 24.87 4.71
CA LEU A 231 16.57 26.34 4.61
C LEU A 231 15.13 26.83 4.46
N ARG A 232 14.33 26.17 3.61
CA ARG A 232 12.90 26.47 3.46
C ARG A 232 12.15 26.38 4.79
N ARG A 233 12.40 25.34 5.59
CA ARG A 233 11.75 25.17 6.90
C ARG A 233 12.18 26.23 7.91
N GLN A 234 13.47 26.57 7.97
CA GLN A 234 13.98 27.65 8.83
C GLN A 234 13.33 29.01 8.49
N MET A 235 13.09 29.29 7.21
CA MET A 235 12.36 30.50 6.79
C MET A 235 10.90 30.48 7.26
N LEU A 236 10.23 29.33 7.21
CA LEU A 236 8.84 29.20 7.67
C LEU A 236 8.71 29.33 9.19
N THR A 237 9.66 28.83 9.97
CA THR A 237 9.65 28.94 11.44
C THR A 237 9.95 30.37 11.90
N SER A 238 10.92 31.04 11.28
CA SER A 238 11.25 32.46 11.55
C SER A 238 10.13 33.43 11.13
N GLY A 239 9.36 33.12 10.09
CA GLY A 239 8.21 33.91 9.63
C GLY A 239 6.97 33.81 10.53
N ARG A 240 6.76 32.67 11.22
CA ARG A 240 5.62 32.47 12.14
C ARG A 240 5.70 33.35 13.40
N GLY A 241 6.88 33.81 13.79
CA GLY A 241 7.07 34.75 14.91
C GLY A 241 6.59 36.19 14.64
N ARG A 242 6.38 36.58 13.37
CA ARG A 242 6.01 37.96 13.00
C ARG A 242 4.51 38.22 12.82
N ARG A 243 3.65 37.19 12.83
CA ARG A 243 2.19 37.32 12.63
C ARG A 243 1.34 37.06 13.88
N ARG A 244 1.75 37.55 15.05
CA ARG A 244 0.84 37.73 16.20
C ARG A 244 0.53 39.22 16.37
N GLY A 245 -0.21 39.78 15.42
CA GLY A 245 -1.05 40.97 15.65
C GLY A 245 -2.47 40.52 15.98
N PRO A 246 -3.29 41.31 16.69
CA PRO A 246 -4.60 40.86 17.15
C PRO A 246 -5.52 40.64 15.95
N LEU A 247 -5.88 39.37 15.69
CA LEU A 247 -6.87 39.00 14.68
C LEU A 247 -8.27 39.17 15.27
N GLY A 248 -8.99 40.21 14.83
CA GLY A 248 -10.45 40.27 14.96
C GLY A 248 -11.11 39.14 14.14
N PRO A 249 -12.34 38.74 14.48
CA PRO A 249 -12.95 37.53 13.93
C PRO A 249 -13.34 37.73 12.45
N LEU A 250 -12.70 36.97 11.55
CA LEU A 250 -13.13 36.83 10.17
C LEU A 250 -14.13 35.67 10.07
N ARG A 251 -15.39 35.98 9.78
CA ARG A 251 -16.43 35.02 9.41
C ARG A 251 -16.09 34.38 8.06
N PRO A 252 -16.30 33.07 7.85
CA PRO A 252 -16.23 32.46 6.53
C PRO A 252 -17.52 32.73 5.76
N GLN A 253 -17.43 33.35 4.57
CA GLN A 253 -18.47 33.25 3.56
C GLN A 253 -18.08 32.11 2.61
N HIS A 254 -18.81 30.99 2.69
CA HIS A 254 -18.83 29.98 1.64
C HIS A 254 -20.02 30.30 0.72
N THR A 255 -19.75 30.67 -0.52
CA THR A 255 -20.71 30.57 -1.62
C THR A 255 -20.13 29.64 -2.67
N PHE A 256 -20.62 28.40 -2.69
CA PHE A 256 -20.43 27.48 -3.82
C PHE A 256 -21.56 27.74 -4.82
N ASN A 257 -21.22 28.20 -6.02
CA ASN A 257 -22.15 28.20 -7.16
C ASN A 257 -22.13 26.83 -7.82
N LEU A 258 -23.23 26.09 -7.68
CA LEU A 258 -23.54 24.89 -8.49
C LEU A 258 -24.13 25.36 -9.82
N THR A 259 -23.45 25.06 -10.93
CA THR A 259 -24.03 25.16 -12.27
C THR A 259 -24.70 23.83 -12.60
N HIS A 260 -26.03 23.82 -12.65
CA HIS A 260 -26.80 22.72 -13.25
C HIS A 260 -26.83 22.91 -14.77
N SER A 261 -26.27 21.97 -15.52
CA SER A 261 -26.59 21.79 -16.93
C SER A 261 -27.88 20.98 -17.05
N LYS A 262 -28.91 21.55 -17.70
CA LYS A 262 -30.09 20.82 -18.18
C LYS A 262 -29.84 20.41 -19.63
N ALA A 263 -29.96 19.11 -19.88
CA ALA A 263 -30.11 18.56 -21.22
C ALA A 263 -31.45 19.04 -21.83
N SER A 264 -31.42 19.35 -23.12
CA SER A 264 -32.58 19.29 -24.03
C SER A 264 -32.43 18.06 -24.91
#